data_AF-U7R2L2-F1
#
_entry.id   AF-U7R2L2-F1
#
_cell.length_a   1.000
_cell.length_b   1.000
_cell.length_c   1.000
_cell.angle_alpha   90.00
_cell.angle_beta   90.00
_cell.angle_gamma   90.00
#
_symmetry.space_group_name_H-M   'P 1'
#
loop_
_entity.id
_entity.type
_entity.pdbx_description
1 polymer ?
#
loop_
_entity_poly.entity_id
_entity_poly.type
_entity_poly.pdbx_seq_one_letter_code
_entity_poly.pdbx_strand_id
1 'polypeptide(L)' 'MVLIVEGYKKPDNDALPPEALRTLALLQQELPLKKAAALAAEIHGVKKNALYRHALGEREE' A
#
# COMPACT_ATOMS: atom_id res chain seq x y z
N MET A 1 16.80 -19.07 15.42
CA MET A 1 15.80 -18.20 14.77
C MET A 1 16.39 -17.76 13.44
N VAL A 2 15.78 -18.11 12.32
CA VAL A 2 16.32 -17.81 10.97
C VAL A 2 15.45 -16.73 10.34
N LEU A 3 16.08 -15.63 9.92
CA LEU A 3 15.45 -14.53 9.18
C LEU A 3 15.76 -14.73 7.69
N ILE A 4 14.71 -14.93 6.90
CA ILE A 4 14.80 -14.98 5.45
C ILE A 4 14.50 -13.57 4.94
N VAL A 5 15.47 -12.97 4.27
CA VAL A 5 15.31 -11.65 3.63
C VAL A 5 15.18 -11.89 2.13
N GLU A 6 14.02 -11.57 1.58
CA GLU A 6 13.80 -11.63 0.14
C GLU A 6 14.53 -10.48 -0.56
N GLY A 7 15.07 -10.75 -1.76
CA GLY A 7 15.76 -9.74 -2.56
C GLY A 7 14.78 -8.65 -3.03
N TYR A 8 15.23 -7.39 -2.96
CA TYR A 8 14.46 -6.21 -3.38
C TYR A 8 13.98 -6.35 -4.83
N LYS A 9 12.69 -6.65 -5.01
CA LYS A 9 12.04 -6.66 -6.32
C LYS A 9 11.66 -5.23 -6.66
N LYS A 10 12.32 -4.67 -7.65
CA LYS A 10 11.91 -3.42 -8.29
C LYS A 10 10.48 -3.63 -8.82
N PRO A 11 9.46 -2.87 -8.34
CA PRO A 11 8.10 -3.08 -8.80
C PRO A 11 8.03 -2.77 -10.29
N ASP A 12 7.49 -3.71 -11.07
CA ASP A 12 7.06 -3.46 -12.43
C ASP A 12 6.03 -2.32 -12.40
N ASN A 13 6.17 -1.39 -13.34
CA ASN A 13 5.63 -0.03 -13.34
C ASN A 13 4.08 0.09 -13.33
N ASP A 14 3.36 -1.04 -13.22
CA ASP A 14 1.91 -1.15 -13.23
C ASP A 14 1.31 -1.82 -11.97
N ALA A 15 2.11 -2.51 -11.16
CA ALA A 15 1.64 -3.15 -9.94
C ALA A 15 1.89 -2.25 -8.72
N LEU A 16 0.88 -2.10 -7.85
CA LEU A 16 1.07 -1.38 -6.58
C LEU A 16 2.19 -2.06 -5.77
N PRO A 17 3.17 -1.32 -5.26
CA PRO A 17 4.23 -1.87 -4.42
C PRO A 17 3.62 -2.57 -3.20
N PRO A 18 4.09 -3.76 -2.84
CA PRO A 18 3.60 -4.47 -1.66
C PRO A 18 3.83 -3.66 -0.38
N GLU A 19 4.88 -2.83 -0.32
CA GLU A 19 5.13 -1.89 0.77
C GLU A 19 4.07 -0.79 0.87
N ALA A 20 3.55 -0.32 -0.26
CA ALA A 20 2.48 0.69 -0.31
C ALA A 20 1.16 0.12 0.22
N LEU A 21 0.85 -1.14 -0.14
CA LEU A 21 -0.32 -1.85 0.38
C LEU A 21 -0.20 -2.10 1.88
N ARG A 22 0.96 -2.57 2.36
CA ARG A 22 1.21 -2.75 3.80
C ARG A 22 1.07 -1.44 4.57
N THR A 23 1.62 -0.37 4.03
CA THR A 23 1.56 0.96 4.65
C THR A 23 0.13 1.48 4.68
N LEU A 24 -0.64 1.31 3.60
CA LEU A 24 -2.05 1.63 3.55
C LEU A 24 -2.85 0.82 4.59
N ALA A 25 -2.63 -0.49 4.68
CA ALA A 25 -3.31 -1.37 5.63
C ALA A 25 -3.05 -1.00 7.10
N LEU A 26 -1.85 -0.51 7.42
CA LEU A 26 -1.53 0.03 8.75
C LEU A 26 -2.17 1.39 8.98
N LEU A 27 -2.05 2.30 8.00
CA LEU A 27 -2.59 3.66 8.12
C LEU A 27 -4.12 3.68 8.21
N GLN A 28 -4.82 2.77 7.53
CA GLN A 28 -6.29 2.72 7.56
C GLN A 28 -6.86 2.20 8.89
N GLN A 29 -6.04 1.57 9.75
CA GLN A 29 -6.45 1.18 11.10
C GLN A 29 -6.56 2.40 12.03
N GLU A 30 -5.71 3.40 11.82
CA GLU A 30 -5.59 4.59 12.67
C GLU A 30 -6.20 5.86 12.04
N LEU A 31 -6.39 5.87 10.70
CA LEU A 31 -6.82 7.04 9.93
C LEU A 31 -7.92 6.68 8.92
N PRO A 32 -8.76 7.65 8.52
CA PRO A 32 -9.74 7.42 7.46
C PRO A 32 -9.07 7.07 6.12
N LEU A 33 -9.67 6.15 5.36
CA LEU A 33 -9.18 5.58 4.10
C LEU A 33 -8.59 6.63 3.13
N LYS A 34 -9.25 7.79 3.06
CA LYS A 34 -8.88 8.90 2.18
C LYS A 34 -7.52 9.52 2.55
N LYS A 35 -7.21 9.59 3.85
CA LYS A 35 -5.90 10.05 4.37
C LYS A 35 -4.86 8.94 4.26
N ALA A 36 -5.22 7.71 4.63
CA ALA A 36 -4.33 6.55 4.52
C ALA A 36 -3.81 6.36 3.08
N ALA A 37 -4.70 6.41 2.09
CA ALA A 37 -4.33 6.31 0.67
C ALA A 37 -3.49 7.51 0.17
N ALA A 38 -3.72 8.71 0.69
CA ALA A 38 -2.92 9.88 0.33
C ALA A 38 -1.49 9.78 0.90
N LEU A 39 -1.35 9.40 2.17
CA LEU A 39 -0.06 9.21 2.83
C LEU A 39 0.72 8.05 2.20
N ALA A 40 0.09 6.89 1.99
CA ALA A 40 0.75 5.77 1.34
C ALA A 40 1.16 6.10 -0.11
N ALA A 41 0.37 6.92 -0.83
CA ALA A 41 0.74 7.43 -2.15
C ALA A 41 1.97 8.36 -2.10
N GLU A 42 2.04 9.24 -1.11
CA GLU A 42 3.15 10.18 -0.93
C GLU A 42 4.44 9.49 -0.49
N ILE A 43 4.34 8.52 0.42
CA ILE A 43 5.48 7.74 0.93
C ILE A 43 6.08 6.86 -0.17
N HIS A 44 5.25 6.23 -1.01
CA HIS A 44 5.70 5.25 -2.00
C HIS A 44 5.72 5.78 -3.44
N GLY A 45 5.35 7.05 -3.66
CA GLY A 45 5.33 7.68 -4.98
C GLY A 45 4.30 7.11 -5.95
N VAL A 46 3.25 6.47 -5.44
CA VAL A 46 2.22 5.80 -6.26
C VAL A 46 0.95 6.64 -6.40
N LYS A 47 0.11 6.32 -7.39
CA LYS A 47 -1.14 7.07 -7.60
C LYS A 47 -2.13 6.81 -6.46
N LYS A 48 -2.53 7.86 -5.73
CA LYS A 48 -3.58 7.81 -4.68
C LYS A 48 -4.88 7.14 -5.13
N ASN A 49 -5.25 7.29 -6.41
CA ASN A 49 -6.45 6.67 -6.98
C ASN A 49 -6.32 5.15 -7.14
N ALA A 50 -5.11 4.65 -7.39
CA ALA A 50 -4.85 3.22 -7.48
C ALA A 50 -4.96 2.58 -6.08
N LEU A 51 -4.30 3.18 -5.09
CA LEU A 51 -4.38 2.77 -3.68
C LEU A 51 -5.81 2.85 -3.13
N TYR A 52 -6.52 3.93 -3.39
CA TYR A 52 -7.89 4.11 -2.90
C TYR A 52 -8.85 3.05 -3.47
N ARG A 53 -8.75 2.74 -4.77
CA ARG A 53 -9.57 1.68 -5.38
C ARG A 53 -9.25 0.29 -4.83
N HIS A 54 -7.96 0.00 -4.62
CA HIS A 54 -7.53 -1.25 -3.99
C HIS A 54 -8.09 -1.37 -2.57
N ALA A 55 -7.95 -0.30 -1.77
CA ALA A 55 -8.46 -0.24 -0.40
C ALA A 55 -9.99 -0.32 -0.31
N LEU A 56 -10.71 0.14 -1.34
CA LEU A 56 -12.16 0.04 -1.41
C LEU A 56 -12.59 -1.40 -1.70
N GLY A 57 -11.90 -2.10 -2.61
CA GLY A 57 -12.16 -3.50 -2.93
C GLY A 57 -11.86 -4.46 -1.78
N GLU A 58 -10.78 -4.22 -1.02
CA GLU A 58 -10.45 -5.04 0.17
C GLU A 58 -11.41 -4.85 1.36
N ARG A 59 -12.27 -3.82 1.36
CA ARG A 59 -13.27 -3.62 2.43
C ARG A 59 -14.61 -4.30 2.16
N GLU A 60 -14.78 -4.91 0.98
CA GLU A 60 -15.96 -5.69 0.63
C GLU A 60 -15.81 -7.21 0.89
N GLU A 61 -14.68 -7.65 1.45
CA GLU A 61 -14.48 -9.00 2.03
C GLU A 61 -14.39 -8.95 3.56
#